data_AF-A0AAX4JDA5-F1
#
_entry.id   AF-A0AAX4JDA5-F1
#
_cell.length_a   1.000
_cell.length_b   1.000
_cell.length_c   1.000
_cell.angle_alpha   90.00
_cell.angle_beta   90.00
_cell.angle_gamma   90.00
#
_symmetry.space_group_name_H-M   'P 1'
#
loop_
_entity.id
_entity.type
_entity.pdbx_description
1 polymer ?
#
loop_
_entity_poly.entity_id
_entity_poly.type
_entity_poly.pdbx_seq_one_letter_code
_entity_poly.pdbx_strand_id
1 'polypeptide(L)'
;MDNSTDTQIIEDSLKHDDLLNRLEKLSVFLDNLVNQITEDDVPEEDVSKIVDHIKLQKKIYEQAHELYDSVKEEVYDKEIADKNLNNLKSSIEEYKKYKAE
;
A
#
# COMPACT_ATOMS: atom_id res chain seq x y z
N MET A 1 8.67 12.25 -18.31
CA MET A 1 8.87 10.80 -18.57
C MET A 1 7.49 10.18 -18.54
N ASP A 2 7.24 9.18 -19.38
CA ASP A 2 5.91 8.58 -19.51
C ASP A 2 5.64 7.69 -18.30
N ASN A 3 4.78 8.13 -17.36
CA ASN A 3 4.48 7.42 -16.11
C ASN A 3 4.02 5.97 -16.39
N SER A 4 3.48 5.69 -17.57
CA SER A 4 3.09 4.35 -18.05
C SER A 4 4.24 3.34 -18.07
N THR A 5 5.45 3.80 -18.42
CA THR A 5 6.64 2.93 -18.49
C THR A 5 7.13 2.55 -17.09
N ASP A 6 7.02 3.48 -16.14
CA ASP A 6 7.47 3.28 -14.75
C ASP A 6 6.56 2.26 -14.01
N THR A 7 5.25 2.30 -14.26
CA THR A 7 4.28 1.35 -13.67
C THR A 7 4.56 -0.09 -14.10
N GLN A 8 4.86 -0.36 -15.38
CA GLN A 8 5.21 -1.69 -15.88
C GLN A 8 6.52 -2.23 -15.29
N ILE A 9 7.54 -1.37 -15.16
CA ILE A 9 8.83 -1.76 -14.57
C ILE A 9 8.67 -2.18 -13.11
N ILE A 10 7.86 -1.44 -12.35
CA ILE A 10 7.59 -1.77 -10.94
C ILE A 10 6.81 -3.10 -10.88
N GLU A 11 5.79 -3.28 -11.69
CA GLU A 11 4.96 -4.49 -11.74
C GLU A 11 5.78 -5.76 -12.05
N ASP A 12 6.68 -5.70 -13.03
CA ASP A 12 7.54 -6.83 -13.36
C ASP A 12 8.57 -7.13 -12.28
N SER A 13 9.07 -6.09 -11.59
CA SER A 13 10.00 -6.28 -10.47
C SER A 13 9.35 -6.95 -9.25
N LEU A 14 8.08 -6.64 -8.97
CA LEU A 14 7.32 -7.23 -7.86
C LEU A 14 7.19 -8.76 -7.92
N LYS A 15 7.32 -9.37 -9.10
CA LYS A 15 7.21 -10.82 -9.31
C LYS A 15 8.42 -11.61 -8.81
N HIS A 16 9.57 -10.96 -8.65
CA HIS A 16 10.86 -11.61 -8.40
C HIS A 16 11.53 -11.23 -7.08
N ASP A 17 10.93 -10.30 -6.33
CA ASP A 17 11.49 -9.79 -5.07
C ASP A 17 11.05 -10.56 -3.83
N ASP A 18 11.82 -10.41 -2.75
CA ASP A 18 11.41 -10.85 -1.42
C ASP A 18 10.22 -10.04 -0.87
N LEU A 19 9.62 -10.54 0.22
CA LEU A 19 8.40 -9.95 0.78
C LEU A 19 8.56 -8.47 1.14
N LEU A 20 9.71 -8.06 1.69
CA LEU A 20 9.92 -6.69 2.15
C LEU A 20 10.00 -5.74 0.96
N ASN A 21 10.88 -6.09 0.01
CA ASN A 21 11.04 -5.34 -1.24
C ASN A 21 9.72 -5.24 -2.01
N ARG A 22 8.88 -6.29 -1.96
CA ARG A 22 7.53 -6.26 -2.54
C ARG A 22 6.60 -5.29 -1.84
N LEU A 23 6.61 -5.22 -0.51
CA LEU A 23 5.77 -4.29 0.25
C LEU A 23 6.13 -2.83 -0.06
N GLU A 24 7.43 -2.51 -0.07
CA GLU A 24 7.92 -1.17 -0.39
C GLU A 24 7.55 -0.75 -1.81
N LYS A 25 7.85 -1.60 -2.81
CA LYS A 25 7.58 -1.31 -4.22
C LYS A 25 6.09 -1.22 -4.51
N LEU A 26 5.26 -1.99 -3.82
CA LEU A 26 3.82 -1.95 -3.99
C LEU A 26 3.22 -0.66 -3.45
N SER A 27 3.74 -0.12 -2.33
CA SER A 27 3.33 1.21 -1.85
C SER A 27 3.59 2.31 -2.91
N VAL A 28 4.79 2.30 -3.50
CA VAL A 28 5.18 3.23 -4.57
C VAL A 28 4.33 3.06 -5.83
N PHE A 29 4.06 1.81 -6.23
CA PHE A 29 3.20 1.50 -7.37
C PHE A 29 1.80 2.08 -7.20
N LEU A 30 1.22 1.93 -6.00
CA LEU A 30 -0.12 2.43 -5.68
C LEU A 30 -0.16 3.97 -5.69
N ASP A 31 0.90 4.65 -5.21
CA ASP A 31 1.01 6.11 -5.34
C ASP A 31 1.04 6.56 -6.80
N ASN A 32 1.82 5.88 -7.64
CA ASN A 32 1.90 6.19 -9.07
C ASN A 32 0.54 6.01 -9.77
N LEU A 33 -0.21 4.96 -9.41
CA LEU A 33 -1.56 4.75 -9.94
C LEU A 33 -2.53 5.85 -9.50
N VAL A 34 -2.51 6.26 -8.22
CA VAL A 34 -3.35 7.38 -7.74
C VAL A 34 -3.03 8.63 -8.53
N ASN A 35 -1.74 8.98 -8.65
CA ASN A 35 -1.32 10.18 -9.35
C ASN A 35 -1.76 10.16 -10.82
N GLN A 36 -1.55 9.05 -11.53
CA GLN A 36 -2.02 8.87 -12.91
C GLN A 36 -3.54 9.08 -13.03
N ILE A 37 -4.31 8.41 -12.18
CA ILE A 37 -5.77 8.51 -12.21
C ILE A 37 -6.25 9.93 -11.90
N THR A 38 -5.57 10.65 -11.01
CA THR A 38 -5.93 12.04 -10.66
C THR A 38 -5.47 13.07 -11.68
N GLU A 39 -4.45 12.75 -12.49
CA GLU A 39 -3.91 13.63 -13.54
C GLU A 39 -4.67 13.47 -14.88
N ASP A 40 -5.28 12.30 -15.12
CA ASP A 40 -6.11 12.04 -16.28
C ASP A 40 -7.53 12.63 -16.10
N ASP A 41 -8.09 13.21 -17.17
CA ASP A 41 -9.40 13.89 -17.21
C ASP A 41 -10.58 12.88 -17.17
N VAL A 42 -10.63 12.06 -16.11
CA VAL A 42 -11.54 10.92 -15.95
C VAL A 42 -12.76 11.30 -15.08
N PRO A 43 -13.98 10.83 -15.38
CA PRO A 43 -15.19 11.18 -14.61
C PRO A 43 -15.06 10.90 -13.09
N GLU A 44 -15.31 11.92 -12.27
CA GLU A 44 -15.03 11.94 -10.82
C GLU A 44 -15.68 10.80 -10.00
N GLU A 45 -16.90 10.35 -10.35
CA GLU A 45 -17.66 9.42 -9.50
C GLU A 45 -17.07 8.01 -9.41
N ASP A 46 -16.53 7.47 -10.51
CA ASP A 46 -15.91 6.13 -10.52
C ASP A 46 -14.42 6.18 -10.14
N VAL A 47 -13.76 7.30 -10.45
CA VAL A 47 -12.36 7.56 -10.11
C VAL A 47 -12.16 7.67 -8.61
N SER A 48 -13.03 8.41 -7.92
CA SER A 48 -12.93 8.62 -6.49
C SER A 48 -12.91 7.31 -5.72
N LYS A 49 -13.76 6.35 -6.10
CA LYS A 49 -13.77 5.01 -5.49
C LYS A 49 -12.48 4.23 -5.75
N ILE A 50 -11.94 4.28 -6.96
CA ILE A 50 -10.68 3.60 -7.27
C ILE A 50 -9.53 4.21 -6.48
N VAL A 51 -9.46 5.55 -6.41
CA VAL A 51 -8.43 6.28 -5.65
C VAL A 51 -8.51 5.94 -4.16
N ASP A 52 -9.70 5.92 -3.56
CA ASP A 52 -9.87 5.58 -2.15
C ASP A 52 -9.51 4.11 -1.87
N HIS A 53 -9.86 3.21 -2.78
CA HIS A 53 -9.45 1.81 -2.71
C HIS A 53 -7.93 1.67 -2.69
N ILE A 54 -7.23 2.38 -3.58
CA ILE A 54 -5.76 2.35 -3.67
C ILE A 54 -5.12 2.96 -2.42
N LYS A 55 -5.63 4.08 -1.91
CA LYS A 55 -5.14 4.72 -0.67
C LYS A 55 -5.25 3.79 0.54
N LEU A 56 -6.37 3.08 0.67
CA LEU A 56 -6.57 2.12 1.76
C LEU A 56 -5.62 0.91 1.65
N GLN A 57 -5.40 0.41 0.43
CA GLN A 57 -4.42 -0.65 0.21
C GLN A 57 -3.00 -0.19 0.56
N LYS A 58 -2.60 1.02 0.14
CA LYS A 58 -1.30 1.60 0.48
C LYS A 58 -1.09 1.64 2.00
N LYS A 59 -2.06 2.15 2.74
CA LYS A 59 -2.04 2.22 4.21
C LYS A 59 -1.81 0.86 4.86
N ILE A 60 -2.43 -0.20 4.33
CA ILE A 60 -2.22 -1.57 4.82
C ILE A 60 -0.78 -2.03 4.58
N TYR A 61 -0.21 -1.73 3.41
CA TYR A 61 1.16 -2.13 3.09
C TYR A 61 2.19 -1.40 3.94
N GLU A 62 2.02 -0.09 4.16
CA GLU A 62 2.88 0.69 5.05
C GLU A 62 2.86 0.12 6.48
N GLN A 63 1.68 -0.22 6.99
CA GLN A 63 1.58 -0.80 8.34
C GLN A 63 2.10 -2.24 8.44
N ALA A 64 1.98 -3.02 7.36
CA ALA A 64 2.60 -4.33 7.29
C ALA A 64 4.13 -4.23 7.30
N HIS A 65 4.67 -3.21 6.63
CA HIS A 65 6.10 -2.89 6.65
C HIS A 65 6.57 -2.46 8.05
N GLU A 66 5.88 -1.51 8.69
CA GLU A 66 6.19 -1.07 10.06
C GLU A 66 6.15 -2.23 11.07
N LEU A 67 5.18 -3.15 10.92
CA LEU A 67 5.14 -4.35 11.74
C LEU A 67 6.35 -5.24 11.47
N TYR A 68 6.67 -5.49 10.19
CA TYR A 68 7.83 -6.29 9.82
C TYR A 68 9.13 -5.73 10.40
N ASP A 69 9.35 -4.42 10.30
CA ASP A 69 10.54 -3.77 10.86
C ASP A 69 10.60 -3.98 12.37
N SER A 70 9.50 -3.74 13.09
CA SER A 70 9.45 -3.89 14.55
C SER A 70 9.70 -5.32 15.05
N VAL A 71 9.43 -6.35 14.24
CA VAL A 71 9.68 -7.75 14.61
C VAL A 71 11.04 -8.26 14.16
N LYS A 72 11.68 -7.58 13.19
CA LYS A 72 13.00 -7.95 12.65
C LYS A 72 14.15 -7.29 13.40
N GLU A 73 13.91 -6.22 14.14
CA GLU A 73 14.93 -5.54 14.94
C GLU A 73 15.71 -6.50 15.85
N GLU A 74 17.02 -6.28 15.97
CA GLU A 74 17.90 -7.10 16.83
C GLU A 74 17.47 -7.08 18.30
N VAL A 75 16.82 -5.99 18.72
CA VAL A 75 16.21 -5.84 20.04
C VAL A 75 14.70 -5.74 19.86
N TYR A 76 14.03 -6.88 19.96
CA TYR A 76 12.58 -6.94 19.85
C TYR A 76 11.90 -6.16 20.99
N ASP A 77 11.18 -5.10 20.62
CA ASP A 77 10.26 -4.39 21.51
C ASP A 77 8.82 -4.86 21.29
N LYS A 78 8.32 -5.63 22.26
CA LYS A 78 6.97 -6.19 22.21
C LYS A 78 5.88 -5.12 22.18
N GLU A 79 6.04 -4.02 22.91
CA GLU A 79 5.02 -2.97 22.99
C GLU A 79 4.86 -2.26 21.64
N ILE A 80 5.99 -1.98 20.98
CA ILE A 80 6.01 -1.41 19.62
C ILE A 80 5.40 -2.40 18.62
N ALA A 81 5.80 -3.67 18.65
CA ALA A 81 5.27 -4.68 17.75
C ALA A 81 3.75 -4.89 17.92
N ASP A 82 3.26 -4.95 19.17
CA ASP A 82 1.82 -5.06 19.46
C ASP A 82 1.04 -3.83 18.99
N LYS A 83 1.61 -2.63 19.13
CA LYS A 83 1.03 -1.39 18.60
C LYS A 83 0.94 -1.43 17.07
N ASN A 84 2.02 -1.79 16.38
CA ASN A 84 2.05 -1.87 14.91
C ASN A 84 1.09 -2.96 14.39
N LEU A 85 0.99 -4.09 15.08
CA LEU A 85 0.02 -5.13 14.77
C LEU A 85 -1.43 -4.63 14.89
N ASN A 86 -1.73 -3.85 15.93
CA ASN A 86 -3.06 -3.28 16.11
C ASN A 86 -3.39 -2.22 15.05
N ASN A 87 -2.42 -1.42 14.65
CA ASN A 87 -2.57 -0.47 13.53
C ASN A 87 -2.91 -1.21 12.23
N LEU A 88 -2.13 -2.24 11.89
CA LEU A 88 -2.37 -3.08 10.71
C LEU A 88 -3.78 -3.71 10.72
N LYS A 89 -4.18 -4.28 11.86
CA LYS A 89 -5.54 -4.83 12.02
C LYS A 89 -6.60 -3.77 11.79
N SER A 90 -6.41 -2.57 12.34
CA SER A 90 -7.35 -1.46 12.19
C SER A 90 -7.55 -1.07 10.74
N SER A 91 -6.47 -0.90 9.96
CA SER A 91 -6.62 -0.54 8.53
C SER A 91 -7.18 -1.68 7.68
N ILE A 92 -6.89 -2.93 8.03
CA ILE A 92 -7.53 -4.07 7.37
C ILE A 92 -9.05 -4.05 7.61
N GLU A 93 -9.51 -3.75 8.82
CA GLU A 93 -10.93 -3.65 9.12
C GLU A 93 -11.59 -2.42 8.46
N GLU A 94 -10.91 -1.29 8.39
CA GLU A 94 -11.33 -0.10 7.64
C GLU A 94 -11.54 -0.44 6.16
N TYR A 95 -10.57 -1.09 5.54
CA TYR A 95 -10.65 -1.49 4.14
C TYR A 95 -11.75 -2.55 3.87
N LYS A 96 -11.95 -3.49 4.79
CA LYS A 96 -13.07 -4.46 4.69
C LYS A 96 -14.43 -3.78 4.73
N LYS A 97 -14.60 -2.77 5.58
CA LYS A 97 -15.84 -1.98 5.64
C LYS A 97 -16.06 -1.22 4.34
N TYR A 98 -15.03 -0.52 3.86
CA TYR A 98 -15.06 0.19 2.59
C TYR A 98 -15.46 -0.72 1.41
N LYS A 99 -14.93 -1.95 1.35
CA LYS A 99 -15.26 -2.91 0.29
C LYS A 99 -16.70 -3.46 0.38
N ALA A 100 -17.35 -3.34 1.53
CA ALA A 100 -18.71 -3.83 1.75
C ALA A 100 -19.81 -2.80 1.42
N GLU A 101 -19.42 -1.55 1.12
CA GLU A 101 -20.28 -0.43 0.71
C GLU A 101 -20.46 -0.38 -0.82
#